data_AF-A0A3N0A6T0-F1
#
_entry.id   AF-A0A3N0A6T0-F1
#
_cell.length_a   1.000
_cell.length_b   1.000
_cell.length_c   1.000
_cell.angle_alpha   90.00
_cell.angle_beta   90.00
_cell.angle_gamma   90.00
#
_symmetry.space_group_name_H-M   'P 1'
#
loop_
_entity.id
_entity.type
_entity.pdbx_description
1 polymer ?
#
loop_
_entity_poly.entity_id
_entity_poly.type
_entity_poly.pdbx_seq_one_letter_code
_entity_poly.pdbx_strand_id
1 'polypeptide(L)'
;MSRPEKPDPDETVIPGSNHTPALAFAEIWAKIRAAVKACMGLEGFTYSPKSGLVFDVEHLHEGLALFRELIRGGRDFEVDLPIYLIAVTCHTSIEIDDVLRRGYETITRFSNQPLIGYWKTPAGRPYLDAVVPLQFISKNAAIREGKKHGQEFILAIWPDGSYEHIETD
;
A
#
# COMPACT_ATOMS: atom_id res chain seq x y z
N MET A 1 -5.14 23.96 -7.31
CA MET A 1 -5.58 22.55 -7.21
C MET A 1 -5.66 22.23 -5.74
N SER A 2 -6.85 21.99 -5.20
CA SER A 2 -7.03 21.54 -3.82
C SER A 2 -6.34 20.19 -3.64
N ARG A 3 -5.71 19.95 -2.48
CA ARG A 3 -5.12 18.65 -2.17
C ARG A 3 -6.26 17.61 -2.03
N PRO A 4 -6.08 16.35 -2.46
CA PRO A 4 -7.05 15.30 -2.14
C PRO A 4 -7.19 15.21 -0.62
N GLU A 5 -8.42 15.13 -0.14
CA GLU A 5 -8.72 15.00 1.29
C GLU A 5 -8.73 13.52 1.70
N LYS A 6 -8.27 13.25 2.91
CA LYS A 6 -8.30 11.92 3.52
C LYS A 6 -9.75 11.51 3.81
N PRO A 7 -10.08 10.20 3.82
CA PRO A 7 -11.39 9.75 4.28
C PRO A 7 -11.72 10.28 5.68
N ASP A 8 -12.94 10.78 5.86
CA ASP A 8 -13.45 11.24 7.15
C ASP A 8 -13.48 10.07 8.15
N PRO A 9 -12.90 10.23 9.37
CA PRO A 9 -12.90 9.19 10.41
C PRO A 9 -14.30 8.86 10.98
N ASP A 10 -15.33 9.68 10.76
CA ASP A 10 -16.68 9.43 11.28
C ASP A 10 -17.67 8.97 10.19
N GLU A 11 -17.26 9.01 8.92
CA GLU A 11 -18.10 8.56 7.81
C GLU A 11 -18.32 7.04 7.82
N THR A 12 -19.57 6.61 7.66
CA THR A 12 -19.91 5.19 7.49
C THR A 12 -19.25 4.63 6.23
N VAL A 13 -18.44 3.58 6.37
CA VAL A 13 -17.72 2.98 5.24
C VAL A 13 -18.43 1.76 4.69
N ILE A 14 -18.80 1.82 3.41
CA ILE A 14 -19.33 0.67 2.66
C ILE A 14 -18.20 0.08 1.80
N PRO A 15 -17.79 -1.18 2.02
CA PRO A 15 -16.77 -1.84 1.21
C PRO A 15 -17.13 -1.85 -0.28
N GLY A 16 -16.13 -1.66 -1.13
CA GLY A 16 -16.28 -1.63 -2.58
C GLY A 16 -17.14 -0.50 -3.15
N SER A 17 -17.62 0.44 -2.33
CA SER A 17 -18.50 1.55 -2.76
C SER A 17 -17.86 2.49 -3.78
N ASN A 18 -16.53 2.55 -3.84
CA ASN A 18 -15.76 3.30 -4.84
C ASN A 18 -14.86 2.37 -5.67
N HIS A 19 -15.36 1.17 -5.96
CA HIS A 19 -14.67 0.22 -6.81
C HIS A 19 -14.56 0.75 -8.23
N THR A 20 -13.32 0.98 -8.66
CA THR A 20 -12.95 1.35 -10.03
C THR A 20 -11.64 0.64 -10.39
N PRO A 21 -11.36 0.41 -11.69
CA PRO A 21 -10.14 -0.23 -12.15
C PRO A 21 -8.87 0.50 -11.68
N ALA A 22 -7.75 -0.23 -11.60
CA ALA A 22 -6.46 0.37 -11.32
C ALA A 22 -6.02 1.30 -12.47
N LEU A 23 -5.34 2.40 -12.13
CA LEU A 23 -4.78 3.31 -13.12
C LEU A 23 -3.59 2.65 -13.83
N ALA A 24 -3.39 2.97 -15.11
CA ALA A 24 -2.23 2.49 -15.84
C ALA A 24 -0.93 3.12 -15.31
N PHE A 25 0.18 2.38 -15.32
CA PHE A 25 1.47 2.89 -14.81
C PHE A 25 1.91 4.19 -15.52
N ALA A 26 1.67 4.28 -16.82
CA ALA A 26 1.96 5.46 -17.65
C ALA A 26 1.24 6.74 -17.19
N GLU A 27 0.13 6.63 -16.45
CA GLU A 27 -0.64 7.76 -15.94
C GLU A 27 -0.18 8.21 -14.55
N ILE A 28 0.55 7.36 -13.83
CA ILE A 28 0.86 7.56 -12.41
C ILE A 28 2.35 7.76 -12.13
N TRP A 29 3.27 7.38 -13.03
CA TRP A 29 4.71 7.43 -12.78
C TRP A 29 5.19 8.82 -12.32
N ALA A 30 4.69 9.90 -12.92
CA ALA A 30 5.06 11.26 -12.52
C ALA A 30 4.54 11.61 -11.12
N LYS A 31 3.36 11.10 -10.74
CA LYS A 31 2.78 11.31 -9.41
C LYS A 31 3.53 10.51 -8.35
N ILE A 32 3.93 9.27 -8.65
CA ILE A 32 4.81 8.46 -7.79
C ILE A 32 6.10 9.23 -7.51
N ARG A 33 6.73 9.78 -8.56
CA ARG A 33 7.97 10.55 -8.41
C ARG A 33 7.79 11.76 -7.49
N ALA A 34 6.68 12.47 -7.68
CA ALA A 34 6.35 13.63 -6.86
C ALA A 34 6.11 13.24 -5.39
N ALA A 35 5.38 12.16 -5.13
CA ALA A 35 5.13 11.63 -3.80
C ALA A 35 6.44 11.22 -3.09
N VAL A 36 7.29 10.43 -3.76
CA VAL A 36 8.61 10.04 -3.23
C VAL A 36 9.44 11.27 -2.89
N LYS A 37 9.54 12.24 -3.80
CA LYS A 37 10.32 13.46 -3.54
C LYS A 37 9.78 14.27 -2.35
N ALA A 38 8.46 14.34 -2.19
CA ALA A 38 7.84 15.11 -1.10
C ALA A 38 7.96 14.40 0.27
N CYS A 39 8.00 13.06 0.27
CA CYS A 39 7.86 12.25 1.48
C CYS A 39 9.10 11.40 1.81
N MET A 40 10.20 11.47 1.05
CA MET A 40 11.42 10.68 1.30
C MET A 40 12.09 10.93 2.66
N GLY A 41 11.69 11.99 3.37
CA GLY A 41 12.13 12.25 4.74
C GLY A 41 11.55 11.27 5.77
N LEU A 42 10.43 10.61 5.46
CA LEU A 42 9.78 9.64 6.35
C LEU A 42 10.57 8.31 6.41
N GLU A 43 10.34 7.52 7.45
CA GLU A 43 10.91 6.17 7.58
C GLU A 43 10.28 5.18 6.58
N GLY A 44 8.97 5.31 6.38
CA GLY A 44 8.23 4.59 5.36
C GLY A 44 6.91 5.27 5.07
N PHE A 45 6.31 4.96 3.92
CA PHE A 45 4.96 5.37 3.59
C PHE A 45 4.36 4.46 2.52
N THR A 46 3.02 4.46 2.45
CA THR A 46 2.27 3.83 1.36
C THR A 46 1.64 4.92 0.51
N TYR A 47 1.89 4.92 -0.80
CA TYR A 47 1.23 5.80 -1.75
C TYR A 47 0.14 5.04 -2.50
N SER A 48 -1.07 5.60 -2.52
CA SER A 48 -2.15 5.13 -3.38
C SER A 48 -2.19 5.92 -4.68
N PRO A 49 -1.92 5.30 -5.84
CA PRO A 49 -2.05 5.98 -7.12
C PRO A 49 -3.47 6.45 -7.43
N LYS A 50 -4.47 5.80 -6.83
CA LYS A 50 -5.88 6.02 -7.10
C LYS A 50 -6.38 7.34 -6.52
N SER A 51 -6.08 7.57 -5.24
CA SER A 51 -6.41 8.83 -4.55
C SER A 51 -5.32 9.90 -4.69
N GLY A 52 -4.09 9.48 -5.01
CA GLY A 52 -2.92 10.35 -5.00
C GLY A 52 -2.45 10.70 -3.58
N LEU A 53 -2.89 9.96 -2.57
CA LEU A 53 -2.55 10.18 -1.17
C LEU A 53 -1.34 9.34 -0.75
N VAL A 54 -0.56 9.88 0.18
CA VAL A 54 0.54 9.21 0.89
C VAL A 54 0.09 8.94 2.32
N PHE A 55 0.33 7.73 2.82
CA PHE A 55 -0.07 7.25 4.14
C PHE A 55 1.17 6.86 4.95
N ASP A 56 1.37 7.54 6.08
CA ASP A 56 2.43 7.22 7.05
C ASP A 56 1.81 6.51 8.26
N VAL A 57 1.83 5.19 8.24
CA VAL A 57 1.08 4.35 9.19
C VAL A 57 1.65 4.40 10.61
N GLU A 58 2.84 4.98 10.79
CA GLU A 58 3.38 5.34 12.12
C GLU A 58 2.44 6.30 12.87
N HIS A 59 1.58 7.00 12.14
CA HIS A 59 0.49 7.79 12.68
C HIS A 59 -0.85 7.03 12.58
N LEU A 60 -1.49 6.78 13.72
CA LEU A 60 -2.76 6.02 13.81
C LEU A 60 -3.85 6.51 12.84
N HIS A 61 -4.00 7.83 12.70
CA HIS A 61 -5.01 8.42 11.80
C HIS A 61 -4.73 8.13 10.31
N GLU A 62 -3.46 8.05 9.93
CA GLU A 62 -3.03 7.70 8.58
C GLU A 62 -3.24 6.20 8.32
N GLY A 63 -2.96 5.34 9.30
CA GLY A 63 -3.29 3.91 9.24
C GLY A 63 -4.80 3.68 9.06
N LEU A 64 -5.63 4.37 9.84
CA LEU A 64 -7.10 4.30 9.71
C LEU A 64 -7.57 4.80 8.34
N ALA A 65 -7.01 5.92 7.87
CA ALA A 65 -7.34 6.48 6.57
C ALA A 65 -6.96 5.52 5.42
N LEU A 66 -5.79 4.85 5.53
CA LEU A 66 -5.36 3.83 4.57
C LEU A 66 -6.31 2.63 4.57
N PHE A 67 -6.65 2.08 5.74
CA PHE A 67 -7.59 0.97 5.85
C PHE A 67 -8.92 1.29 5.16
N ARG A 68 -9.48 2.47 5.46
CA ARG A 68 -10.75 2.96 4.89
C ARG A 68 -10.67 3.12 3.38
N GLU A 69 -9.58 3.66 2.87
CA GLU A 69 -9.39 3.77 1.42
C GLU A 69 -9.44 2.38 0.76
N LEU A 70 -8.70 1.42 1.32
CA LEU A 70 -8.58 0.08 0.76
C LEU A 70 -9.94 -0.63 0.75
N ILE A 71 -10.67 -0.66 1.88
CA ILE A 71 -11.99 -1.28 1.91
C ILE A 71 -12.98 -0.58 0.98
N ARG A 72 -12.94 0.76 0.83
CA ARG A 72 -13.85 1.48 -0.08
C ARG A 72 -13.63 1.12 -1.53
N GLY A 73 -12.38 0.93 -1.94
CA GLY A 73 -12.07 0.58 -3.33
C GLY A 73 -12.09 -0.92 -3.63
N GLY A 74 -12.01 -1.78 -2.61
CA GLY A 74 -11.86 -3.23 -2.74
C GLY A 74 -13.16 -3.96 -2.44
N ARG A 75 -13.63 -4.80 -3.36
CA ARG A 75 -14.84 -5.61 -3.13
C ARG A 75 -14.56 -6.84 -2.26
N ASP A 76 -13.30 -7.25 -2.22
CA ASP A 76 -12.86 -8.50 -1.59
C ASP A 76 -12.33 -8.28 -0.16
N PHE A 77 -12.46 -7.06 0.37
CA PHE A 77 -12.05 -6.76 1.74
C PHE A 77 -13.25 -6.67 2.67
N GLU A 78 -13.10 -7.32 3.81
CA GLU A 78 -14.01 -7.28 4.95
C GLU A 78 -13.55 -6.22 5.95
N VAL A 79 -14.51 -5.57 6.61
CA VAL A 79 -14.26 -4.43 7.50
C VAL A 79 -13.63 -4.81 8.83
N ASP A 80 -13.74 -6.07 9.25
CA ASP A 80 -13.35 -6.53 10.59
C ASP A 80 -12.01 -7.28 10.60
N LEU A 81 -11.37 -7.44 9.44
CA LEU A 81 -10.14 -8.22 9.27
C LEU A 81 -8.99 -7.32 8.83
N PRO A 82 -7.75 -7.60 9.26
CA PRO A 82 -6.59 -6.80 8.86
C PRO A 82 -6.30 -6.95 7.37
N ILE A 83 -5.79 -5.88 6.76
CA ILE A 83 -5.30 -5.88 5.38
C ILE A 83 -3.78 -5.92 5.42
N TYR A 84 -3.20 -6.87 4.70
CA TYR A 84 -1.77 -7.10 4.58
C TYR A 84 -1.25 -6.48 3.29
N LEU A 85 -0.23 -5.65 3.40
CA LEU A 85 0.44 -5.01 2.28
C LEU A 85 1.70 -5.79 1.93
N ILE A 86 1.67 -6.47 0.77
CA ILE A 86 2.75 -7.34 0.31
C ILE A 86 3.48 -6.66 -0.86
N ALA A 87 4.77 -6.38 -0.72
CA ALA A 87 5.60 -5.92 -1.84
C ALA A 87 5.94 -7.09 -2.77
N VAL A 88 5.75 -6.89 -4.08
CA VAL A 88 6.02 -7.93 -5.10
C VAL A 88 7.35 -7.74 -5.83
N THR A 89 8.04 -6.61 -5.61
CA THR A 89 9.25 -6.24 -6.37
C THR A 89 10.54 -6.32 -5.58
N CYS A 90 10.51 -6.23 -4.25
CA CYS A 90 11.68 -6.08 -3.36
C CYS A 90 12.76 -5.16 -3.94
N HIS A 91 12.33 -4.00 -4.43
CA HIS A 91 13.10 -3.11 -5.29
C HIS A 91 13.93 -2.13 -4.45
N THR A 92 15.23 -2.42 -4.37
CA THR A 92 16.27 -1.71 -3.61
C THR A 92 16.70 -0.37 -4.23
N SER A 93 15.74 0.45 -4.65
CA SER A 93 15.97 1.75 -5.28
C SER A 93 14.80 2.68 -5.02
N ILE A 94 15.02 3.99 -5.22
CA ILE A 94 13.95 5.00 -5.25
C ILE A 94 13.57 5.41 -6.69
N GLU A 95 14.25 4.83 -7.67
CA GLU A 95 14.02 5.13 -9.07
C GLU A 95 12.70 4.52 -9.54
N ILE A 96 12.10 5.15 -10.53
CA ILE A 96 10.89 4.64 -11.19
C ILE A 96 11.37 3.98 -12.48
N ASP A 97 11.58 2.68 -12.41
CA ASP A 97 12.19 1.88 -13.46
C ASP A 97 11.26 0.78 -13.98
N ASP A 98 11.81 -0.09 -14.84
CA ASP A 98 11.06 -1.20 -15.40
C ASP A 98 10.73 -2.31 -14.39
N VAL A 99 11.48 -2.45 -13.29
CA VAL A 99 11.17 -3.42 -12.23
C VAL A 99 9.91 -2.99 -11.52
N LEU A 100 9.86 -1.74 -11.03
CA LEU A 100 8.69 -1.19 -10.37
C LEU A 100 7.47 -1.21 -11.29
N ARG A 101 7.64 -0.82 -12.56
CA ARG A 101 6.58 -0.85 -13.57
C ARG A 101 6.01 -2.26 -13.75
N ARG A 102 6.86 -3.26 -14.00
CA ARG A 102 6.41 -4.65 -14.23
C ARG A 102 5.72 -5.23 -13.00
N GLY A 103 6.21 -4.95 -11.80
CA GLY A 103 5.56 -5.36 -10.56
C GLY A 103 4.16 -4.77 -10.42
N TYR A 104 4.05 -3.45 -10.62
CA TYR A 104 2.78 -2.74 -10.59
C TYR A 104 1.78 -3.30 -11.62
N GLU A 105 2.20 -3.41 -12.89
CA GLU A 105 1.39 -3.96 -13.98
C GLU A 105 1.02 -5.43 -13.78
N THR A 106 1.80 -6.19 -13.01
CA THR A 106 1.44 -7.57 -12.64
C THR A 106 0.29 -7.55 -11.63
N ILE A 107 0.36 -6.70 -10.61
CA ILE A 107 -0.69 -6.55 -9.61
C ILE A 107 -2.00 -6.06 -10.24
N THR A 108 -1.94 -5.11 -11.18
CA THR A 108 -3.14 -4.56 -11.83
C THR A 108 -4.00 -5.61 -12.56
N ARG A 109 -3.44 -6.79 -12.86
CA ARG A 109 -4.17 -7.88 -13.54
C ARG A 109 -5.19 -8.56 -12.63
N PHE A 110 -5.00 -8.49 -11.31
CA PHE A 110 -5.83 -9.20 -10.34
C PHE A 110 -6.24 -8.34 -9.13
N SER A 111 -5.69 -7.14 -8.98
CA SER A 111 -6.11 -6.15 -8.00
C SER A 111 -6.41 -4.82 -8.68
N ASN A 112 -7.48 -4.17 -8.24
CA ASN A 112 -7.87 -2.85 -8.72
C ASN A 112 -7.26 -1.70 -7.89
N GLN A 113 -6.47 -2.04 -6.86
CA GLN A 113 -5.83 -1.09 -5.96
C GLN A 113 -4.36 -1.44 -5.66
N PRO A 114 -3.50 -1.61 -6.68
CA PRO A 114 -2.07 -1.65 -6.45
C PRO A 114 -1.59 -0.36 -5.79
N LEU A 115 -0.69 -0.50 -4.83
CA LEU A 115 -0.08 0.58 -4.07
C LEU A 115 1.41 0.69 -4.43
N ILE A 116 2.04 1.77 -3.98
CA ILE A 116 3.49 1.91 -3.98
C ILE A 116 3.96 2.04 -2.53
N GLY A 117 4.79 1.11 -2.07
CA GLY A 117 5.41 1.16 -0.76
C GLY A 117 6.78 1.82 -0.84
N TYR A 118 7.06 2.77 0.04
CA TYR A 118 8.40 3.26 0.29
C TYR A 118 8.78 2.90 1.72
N TRP A 119 10.00 2.41 1.93
CA TRP A 119 10.50 2.12 3.26
C TRP A 119 12.02 2.15 3.29
N LYS A 120 12.58 2.33 4.49
CA LYS A 120 14.02 2.27 4.73
C LYS A 120 14.33 1.08 5.64
N THR A 121 15.44 0.41 5.36
CA THR A 121 16.01 -0.53 6.35
C THR A 121 16.51 0.25 7.57
N PRO A 122 16.79 -0.41 8.70
CA PRO A 122 17.43 0.24 9.86
C PRO A 122 18.77 0.93 9.52
N ALA A 123 19.46 0.49 8.45
CA ALA A 123 20.67 1.12 7.94
C ALA A 123 20.39 2.33 7.01
N GLY A 124 19.13 2.73 6.84
CA GLY A 124 18.69 3.85 6.00
C GLY A 124 18.64 3.55 4.51
N ARG A 125 18.76 2.29 4.07
CA ARG A 125 18.70 1.93 2.65
C ARG A 125 17.25 2.01 2.17
N PRO A 126 16.93 2.82 1.15
CA PRO A 126 15.56 2.97 0.70
C PRO A 126 15.14 1.87 -0.28
N TYR A 127 13.85 1.58 -0.27
CA TYR A 127 13.15 0.66 -1.16
C TYR A 127 11.91 1.36 -1.70
N LEU A 128 11.56 1.06 -2.95
CA LEU A 128 10.35 1.57 -3.59
C LEU A 128 9.69 0.42 -4.35
N ASP A 129 8.60 -0.08 -3.77
CA ASP A 129 7.99 -1.33 -4.15
C ASP A 129 6.60 -1.17 -4.75
N ALA A 130 6.26 -2.03 -5.71
CA ALA A 130 4.87 -2.26 -6.05
C ALA A 130 4.26 -3.17 -4.99
N VAL A 131 3.15 -2.74 -4.42
CA VAL A 131 2.54 -3.38 -3.25
C VAL A 131 1.12 -3.81 -3.58
N VAL A 132 0.80 -5.07 -3.27
CA VAL A 132 -0.57 -5.58 -3.34
C VAL A 132 -1.19 -5.60 -1.95
N PRO A 133 -2.34 -4.93 -1.75
CA PRO A 133 -3.14 -5.13 -0.55
C PRO A 133 -3.92 -6.45 -0.67
N LEU A 134 -3.82 -7.32 0.33
CA LEU A 134 -4.49 -8.60 0.42
C LEU A 134 -5.07 -8.81 1.82
N GLN A 135 -6.12 -9.61 1.93
CA GLN A 135 -6.68 -10.03 3.21
C GLN A 135 -6.61 -11.56 3.31
N PHE A 136 -6.31 -12.05 4.51
CA PHE A 136 -6.14 -13.48 4.76
C PHE A 136 -6.86 -13.86 6.03
N ILE A 137 -7.46 -15.06 6.03
CA ILE A 137 -8.09 -15.66 7.21
C ILE A 137 -7.06 -15.93 8.33
N SER A 138 -5.78 -16.11 7.99
CA SER A 138 -4.72 -16.32 8.98
C SER A 138 -3.44 -15.57 8.63
N LYS A 139 -2.75 -15.07 9.66
CA LYS A 139 -1.41 -14.46 9.59
C LYS A 139 -0.41 -15.35 8.86
N ASN A 140 -0.47 -16.67 9.08
CA ASN A 140 0.41 -17.64 8.42
C ASN A 140 0.24 -17.69 6.90
N ALA A 141 -0.96 -17.42 6.37
CA ALA A 141 -1.17 -17.33 4.93
C ALA A 141 -0.53 -16.08 4.34
N ALA A 142 -0.62 -14.94 5.04
CA ALA A 142 0.07 -13.72 4.67
C ALA A 142 1.60 -13.93 4.63
N ILE A 143 2.17 -14.51 5.69
CA ILE A 143 3.61 -14.83 5.78
C ILE A 143 4.06 -15.68 4.59
N ARG A 144 3.32 -16.75 4.26
CA ARG A 144 3.67 -17.60 3.12
C ARG A 144 3.67 -16.84 1.79
N GLU A 145 2.72 -15.93 1.58
CA GLU A 145 2.70 -15.12 0.36
C GLU A 145 3.84 -14.09 0.36
N GLY A 146 4.15 -13.45 1.48
CA GLY A 146 5.31 -12.54 1.57
C GLY A 146 6.64 -13.25 1.27
N LYS A 147 6.87 -14.45 1.84
CA LYS A 147 8.07 -15.26 1.56
C LYS A 147 8.25 -15.57 0.08
N LYS A 148 7.15 -15.82 -0.64
CA LYS A 148 7.18 -16.12 -2.08
C LYS A 148 7.73 -14.96 -2.90
N HIS A 149 7.55 -13.72 -2.43
CA HIS A 149 8.09 -12.50 -3.05
C HIS A 149 9.43 -12.07 -2.43
N GLY A 150 9.98 -12.83 -1.48
CA GLY A 150 11.24 -12.52 -0.82
C GLY A 150 11.18 -11.32 0.11
N GLN A 151 9.99 -10.99 0.64
CA GLN A 151 9.87 -9.98 1.68
C GLN A 151 10.33 -10.54 3.02
N GLU A 152 11.08 -9.73 3.78
CA GLU A 152 11.44 -10.00 5.19
C GLU A 152 10.33 -9.55 6.16
N PHE A 153 9.58 -8.50 5.78
CA PHE A 153 8.50 -7.94 6.58
C PHE A 153 7.27 -7.65 5.73
N ILE A 154 6.09 -7.90 6.31
CA ILE A 154 4.78 -7.56 5.77
C ILE A 154 4.13 -6.54 6.70
N LEU A 155 3.52 -5.50 6.14
CA LEU A 155 2.76 -4.54 6.92
C LEU A 155 1.30 -4.99 7.01
N ALA A 156 0.79 -5.23 8.21
CA ALA A 156 -0.62 -5.44 8.46
C ALA A 156 -1.25 -4.15 9.00
N ILE A 157 -2.40 -3.76 8.45
CA ILE A 157 -3.21 -2.62 8.91
C ILE A 157 -4.53 -3.15 9.45
N TRP A 158 -4.86 -2.78 10.68
CA TRP A 158 -6.09 -3.17 11.35
C TRP A 158 -7.22 -2.16 11.13
N PRO A 159 -8.50 -2.56 11.34
CA PRO A 159 -9.64 -1.67 11.15
C PRO A 159 -9.65 -0.40 12.00
N ASP A 160 -8.97 -0.42 13.14
CA ASP A 160 -8.81 0.73 14.03
C ASP A 160 -7.64 1.65 13.62
N GLY A 161 -6.93 1.31 12.54
CA GLY A 161 -5.77 2.03 12.03
C GLY A 161 -4.45 1.67 12.68
N SER A 162 -4.44 0.78 13.68
CA SER A 162 -3.19 0.24 14.21
C SER A 162 -2.49 -0.63 13.15
N TYR A 163 -1.17 -0.78 13.28
CA TYR A 163 -0.39 -1.56 12.34
C TYR A 163 0.57 -2.52 13.06
N GLU A 164 0.97 -3.57 12.34
CA GLU A 164 1.97 -4.53 12.78
C GLU A 164 2.95 -4.78 11.62
N HIS A 165 4.25 -4.71 11.90
CA HIS A 165 5.27 -5.28 11.02
C HIS A 165 5.43 -6.76 11.37
N ILE A 166 5.07 -7.63 10.43
CA ILE A 166 5.13 -9.07 10.58
C ILE A 166 6.39 -9.56 9.89
N GLU A 167 7.34 -10.03 10.68
CA GLU A 167 8.51 -10.75 10.17
C GLU A 167 8.04 -12.03 9.48
N THR A 168 8.63 -12.32 8.33
CA THR A 168 8.26 -13.51 7.57
C THR A 168 9.02 -14.73 8.02
N ASP A 169 10.24 -14.61 8.57
CA ASP A 169 11.16 -15.73 8.80
C ASP A 169 10.63 -16.86 9.69
#